data_AF-A0A0B6ZN74-F1
#
_entry.id   AF-A0A0B6ZN74-F1
#
_cell.length_a   1.000
_cell.length_b   1.000
_cell.length_c   1.000
_cell.angle_alpha   90.00
_cell.angle_beta   90.00
_cell.angle_gamma   90.00
#
_symmetry.space_group_name_H-M   'P 1'
#
loop_
_entity.id
_entity.type
_entity.pdbx_description
1 polymer ?
#
loop_
_entity_poly.entity_id
_entity_poly.type
_entity_poly.pdbx_seq_one_letter_code
_entity_poly.pdbx_strand_id
1 'polypeptide(L)'
;PDSRPEIYAYGIRNIWRCGLDNGGESRGRIVCGDVGQNAYEEIDLIKKGANYGWNSREGFECYDHLLCGHIGREELPIHAYDHKIGQSVTGGVFYRGCENPALEGQYIYGDYSTSRLFSLTESEGVWTNKDVHLCGPSLCQGGLVGSLNDYIMSFGEDEDGEIYMLTSKSGSSTVHDGTIFKIVEPIRRNDPSLCSSYISSRKRVPVSSKDDIFITDKSKIKAPFSPRKKKSRAVKAKTVHNSETKTV
;
A
#
# COMPACT_ATOMS: atom_id res chain seq x y z
N PRO A 1 -21.49 -16.50 -6.44
CA PRO A 1 -22.44 -16.46 -7.57
C PRO A 1 -23.10 -15.09 -7.79
N ASP A 2 -23.20 -14.24 -6.75
CA ASP A 2 -23.83 -12.91 -6.83
C ASP A 2 -22.84 -11.73 -6.72
N SER A 3 -21.54 -11.95 -6.86
CA SER A 3 -20.55 -10.88 -6.90
C SER A 3 -20.45 -10.28 -8.30
N ARG A 4 -20.20 -8.98 -8.38
CA ARG A 4 -19.88 -8.34 -9.67
C ARG A 4 -18.57 -8.93 -10.22
N PRO A 5 -18.46 -9.16 -11.54
CA PRO A 5 -17.30 -9.82 -12.14
C PRO A 5 -15.99 -9.03 -11.98
N GLU A 6 -16.07 -7.72 -11.72
CA GLU A 6 -14.91 -6.85 -11.48
C GLU A 6 -14.35 -6.96 -10.06
N ILE A 7 -15.11 -7.53 -9.11
CA ILE A 7 -14.67 -7.67 -7.71
C ILE A 7 -13.76 -8.90 -7.59
N TYR A 8 -12.46 -8.66 -7.43
CA TYR A 8 -11.48 -9.73 -7.19
C TYR A 8 -11.47 -10.21 -5.74
N ALA A 9 -11.54 -9.28 -4.79
CA ALA A 9 -11.62 -9.53 -3.35
C ALA A 9 -12.40 -8.39 -2.67
N TYR A 10 -12.82 -8.58 -1.42
CA TYR A 10 -13.61 -7.60 -0.67
C TYR A 10 -13.31 -7.65 0.83
N GLY A 11 -13.96 -6.78 1.62
CA GLY A 11 -13.73 -6.71 3.07
C GLY A 11 -12.42 -6.03 3.45
N ILE A 12 -11.93 -5.13 2.60
CA ILE A 12 -10.71 -4.35 2.79
C ILE A 12 -11.11 -2.94 3.22
N ARG A 13 -10.34 -2.27 4.07
CA ARG A 13 -10.64 -0.91 4.53
C ARG A 13 -10.12 0.17 3.57
N ASN A 14 -8.81 0.27 3.45
CA ASN A 14 -8.07 1.33 2.79
C ASN A 14 -6.67 0.85 2.36
N ILE A 15 -6.61 -0.04 1.36
CA ILE A 15 -5.34 -0.42 0.73
C ILE A 15 -4.65 0.80 0.11
N TRP A 16 -3.38 1.02 0.48
CA TRP A 16 -2.56 2.09 -0.07
C TRP A 16 -1.67 1.62 -1.22
N ARG A 17 -0.81 0.62 -0.98
CA ARG A 17 0.09 0.07 -1.98
C ARG A 17 0.17 -1.44 -1.94
N CYS A 18 0.26 -2.03 -3.13
CA CYS A 18 0.44 -3.45 -3.32
C CYS A 18 1.76 -3.74 -4.05
N GLY A 19 2.45 -4.80 -3.65
CA GLY A 19 3.56 -5.41 -4.35
C GLY A 19 3.13 -6.70 -5.04
N LEU A 20 3.56 -6.87 -6.29
CA LEU A 20 3.42 -8.11 -7.04
C LEU A 20 4.73 -8.89 -6.94
N ASP A 21 4.66 -10.12 -6.45
CA ASP A 21 5.82 -11.01 -6.47
C ASP A 21 5.95 -11.65 -7.86
N ASN A 22 7.08 -11.44 -8.54
CA ASN A 22 7.36 -11.99 -9.86
C ASN A 22 8.42 -13.12 -9.84
N GLY A 23 8.91 -13.51 -8.65
CA GLY A 23 9.97 -14.49 -8.48
C GLY A 23 9.49 -15.94 -8.37
N GLY A 24 10.26 -16.87 -8.97
CA GLY A 24 10.15 -18.33 -8.73
C GLY A 24 8.74 -18.91 -8.61
N GLU A 25 8.55 -19.74 -7.58
CA GLU A 25 7.29 -20.40 -7.22
C GLU A 25 6.25 -19.44 -6.62
N SER A 26 6.70 -18.26 -6.18
CA SER A 26 5.89 -17.22 -5.56
C SER A 26 5.28 -16.24 -6.56
N ARG A 27 5.50 -16.45 -7.86
CA ARG A 27 5.05 -15.57 -8.94
C ARG A 27 3.54 -15.41 -8.95
N GLY A 28 3.08 -14.17 -9.06
CA GLY A 28 1.67 -13.81 -9.16
C GLY A 28 1.00 -13.49 -7.82
N ARG A 29 1.72 -13.62 -6.70
CA ARG A 29 1.20 -13.21 -5.38
C ARG A 29 1.14 -11.69 -5.29
N ILE A 30 0.03 -11.18 -4.78
CA ILE A 30 -0.17 -9.75 -4.54
C ILE A 30 -0.23 -9.57 -3.02
N VAL A 31 0.66 -8.75 -2.48
CA VAL A 31 0.65 -8.37 -1.06
C VAL A 31 0.39 -6.88 -0.95
N CYS A 32 -0.53 -6.47 -0.10
CA CYS A 32 -0.92 -5.05 0.06
C CYS A 32 -0.82 -4.61 1.51
N GLY A 33 -0.52 -3.33 1.73
CA GLY A 33 -0.76 -2.69 3.02
C GLY A 33 -2.17 -2.13 3.08
N ASP A 34 -2.95 -2.50 4.10
CA ASP A 34 -4.28 -1.99 4.39
C ASP A 34 -4.27 -1.14 5.67
N VAL A 35 -4.62 0.14 5.54
CA VAL A 35 -4.55 1.09 6.65
C VAL A 35 -5.73 0.89 7.59
N GLY A 36 -5.45 0.83 8.89
CA GLY A 36 -6.42 0.64 9.96
C GLY A 36 -7.29 1.85 10.26
N GLN A 37 -8.37 1.61 11.00
CA GLN A 37 -9.25 2.67 11.51
C GLN A 37 -8.74 3.29 12.80
N ASN A 38 -8.35 2.47 13.77
CA ASN A 38 -8.10 2.87 15.15
C ASN A 38 -6.87 2.20 15.78
N ALA A 39 -6.63 0.92 15.51
CA ALA A 39 -5.75 0.12 16.36
C ALA A 39 -4.63 -0.63 15.64
N TYR A 40 -4.86 -1.10 14.42
CA TYR A 40 -3.92 -1.97 13.71
C TYR A 40 -3.77 -1.60 12.26
N GLU A 41 -2.53 -1.69 11.80
CA GLU A 41 -2.18 -1.67 10.39
C GLU A 41 -1.95 -3.10 9.89
N GLU A 42 -2.35 -3.38 8.65
CA GLU A 42 -2.40 -4.74 8.12
C GLU A 42 -1.55 -4.91 6.86
N ILE A 43 -0.97 -6.11 6.71
CA ILE A 43 -0.39 -6.60 5.47
C ILE A 43 -1.16 -7.85 5.05
N ASP A 44 -1.74 -7.81 3.86
CA ASP A 44 -2.62 -8.85 3.33
C ASP A 44 -2.04 -9.53 2.10
N LEU A 45 -2.10 -10.86 2.08
CA LEU A 45 -1.92 -11.64 0.84
C LEU A 45 -3.25 -11.72 0.10
N ILE A 46 -3.37 -11.00 -1.01
CA ILE A 46 -4.61 -10.85 -1.78
C ILE A 46 -4.96 -12.12 -2.56
N LYS A 47 -6.10 -12.73 -2.23
CA LYS A 47 -6.60 -13.98 -2.79
C LYS A 47 -7.94 -13.76 -3.50
N LYS A 48 -8.13 -14.46 -4.63
CA LYS A 48 -9.37 -14.38 -5.41
C LYS A 48 -10.58 -14.80 -4.56
N GLY A 49 -11.56 -13.92 -4.46
CA GLY A 49 -12.83 -14.12 -3.77
C GLY A 49 -12.75 -14.02 -2.25
N ALA A 50 -11.59 -13.68 -1.67
CA ALA A 50 -11.43 -13.58 -0.23
C ALA A 50 -12.15 -12.36 0.36
N ASN A 51 -12.59 -12.52 1.60
CA ASN A 51 -13.18 -11.49 2.44
C ASN A 51 -12.18 -11.12 3.55
N TYR A 52 -11.59 -9.93 3.50
CA TYR A 52 -10.60 -9.48 4.51
C TYR A 52 -11.26 -8.95 5.79
N GLY A 53 -12.59 -9.03 5.87
CA GLY A 53 -13.30 -8.90 7.13
C GLY A 53 -13.62 -7.48 7.55
N TRP A 54 -13.16 -6.41 6.89
CA TRP A 54 -13.58 -5.05 7.24
C TRP A 54 -15.10 -4.84 7.01
N ASN A 55 -15.88 -4.30 7.95
CA ASN A 55 -15.51 -3.73 9.26
C ASN A 55 -15.80 -4.63 10.47
N SER A 56 -15.83 -5.95 10.28
CA SER A 56 -15.93 -6.98 11.33
C SER A 56 -14.63 -7.11 12.13
N ARG A 57 -13.48 -7.10 11.45
CA ARG A 57 -12.13 -7.20 12.04
C ARG A 57 -11.25 -5.98 11.74
N GLU A 58 -10.26 -5.80 12.60
CA GLU A 58 -9.12 -4.90 12.42
C GLU A 58 -7.88 -5.60 13.02
N GLY A 59 -6.90 -5.91 12.18
CA GLY A 59 -5.81 -6.83 12.47
C GLY A 59 -6.31 -8.25 12.74
N PHE A 60 -5.79 -8.85 13.80
CA PHE A 60 -6.27 -10.16 14.27
C PHE A 60 -7.48 -10.05 15.22
N GLU A 61 -7.90 -8.83 15.57
CA GLU A 61 -8.89 -8.55 16.58
C GLU A 61 -10.27 -8.24 15.98
N CYS A 62 -11.31 -8.38 16.80
CA CYS A 62 -12.64 -7.95 16.43
C CYS A 62 -12.74 -6.43 16.53
N TYR A 63 -13.12 -5.78 15.43
CA TYR A 63 -13.45 -4.35 15.42
C TYR A 63 -14.90 -4.13 15.85
N ASP A 64 -15.84 -4.84 15.19
CA ASP A 64 -17.25 -4.87 15.56
C ASP A 64 -17.58 -6.26 16.13
N HIS A 65 -17.75 -6.33 17.45
CA HIS A 65 -18.04 -7.58 18.15
C HIS A 65 -19.37 -8.24 17.76
N LEU A 66 -20.30 -7.51 17.14
CA LEU A 66 -21.55 -8.08 16.64
C LEU A 66 -21.38 -8.71 15.24
N LEU A 67 -20.42 -8.22 14.45
CA LEU A 67 -20.12 -8.75 13.12
C LEU A 67 -19.01 -9.80 13.11
N CYS A 68 -18.08 -9.75 14.07
CA CYS A 68 -16.90 -10.60 14.18
C CYS A 68 -17.21 -12.08 14.05
N GLY A 69 -16.75 -12.72 12.96
CA GLY A 69 -16.99 -14.14 12.68
C GLY A 69 -18.42 -14.46 12.19
N HIS A 70 -19.25 -13.45 11.96
CA HIS A 70 -20.64 -13.59 11.50
C HIS A 70 -20.85 -13.16 10.03
N ILE A 71 -19.80 -12.70 9.34
CA ILE A 71 -19.87 -12.22 7.94
C ILE A 71 -19.31 -13.23 6.92
N GLY A 72 -19.27 -14.51 7.29
CA GLY A 72 -18.73 -15.60 6.48
C GLY A 72 -17.26 -15.87 6.76
N ARG A 73 -16.58 -16.58 5.85
CA ARG A 73 -15.15 -16.91 6.00
C ARG A 73 -14.31 -15.66 5.79
N GLU A 74 -13.70 -15.19 6.87
CA GLU A 74 -12.75 -14.08 6.89
C GLU A 74 -11.34 -14.61 6.60
N GLU A 75 -10.58 -13.91 5.77
CA GLU A 75 -9.16 -14.12 5.53
C GLU A 75 -8.39 -13.13 6.40
N LEU A 76 -7.55 -13.63 7.31
CA LEU A 76 -6.76 -12.80 8.22
C LEU A 76 -5.51 -12.26 7.53
N PRO A 77 -4.99 -11.10 7.99
CA PRO A 77 -3.75 -10.55 7.46
C PRO A 77 -2.58 -11.50 7.70
N ILE A 78 -1.61 -11.51 6.78
CA ILE A 78 -0.37 -12.28 6.97
C ILE A 78 0.53 -11.63 8.03
N HIS A 79 0.33 -10.34 8.28
CA HIS A 79 0.95 -9.62 9.38
C HIS A 79 0.09 -8.41 9.77
N ALA A 80 0.02 -8.09 11.05
CA ALA A 80 -0.57 -6.87 11.54
C ALA A 80 0.28 -6.31 12.70
N TYR A 81 0.30 -4.99 12.85
CA TYR A 81 1.02 -4.33 13.93
C TYR A 81 0.19 -3.19 14.53
N ASP A 82 0.34 -2.96 15.83
CA ASP A 82 -0.47 -1.97 16.55
C ASP A 82 0.01 -0.53 16.33
N HIS A 83 -0.84 0.43 16.71
CA HIS A 83 -0.53 1.86 16.56
C HIS A 83 0.61 2.39 17.46
N LYS A 84 1.23 1.54 18.30
CA LYS A 84 2.46 1.88 19.03
C LYS A 84 3.70 1.58 18.18
N ILE A 85 3.58 0.71 17.19
CA ILE A 85 4.65 0.33 16.27
C ILE A 85 4.68 1.29 15.07
N GLY A 86 3.54 1.54 14.42
CA GLY A 86 3.37 2.48 13.31
C GLY A 86 1.99 3.12 13.35
N GLN A 87 1.54 3.83 12.33
CA GLN A 87 0.22 4.48 12.34
C GLN A 87 -0.50 4.49 10.99
N SER A 88 0.21 4.19 9.90
CA SER A 88 -0.33 4.27 8.55
C SER A 88 0.59 3.48 7.64
N VAL A 89 0.30 2.21 7.42
CA VAL A 89 1.07 1.33 6.55
C VAL A 89 1.04 1.86 5.14
N THR A 90 2.22 2.05 4.56
CA THR A 90 2.35 2.44 3.15
C THR A 90 2.18 1.22 2.25
N GLY A 91 2.42 0.01 2.75
CA GLY A 91 2.62 -1.17 1.90
C GLY A 91 4.01 -1.14 1.24
N GLY A 92 4.25 -2.00 0.24
CA GLY A 92 5.63 -2.35 -0.12
C GLY A 92 5.79 -3.12 -1.42
N VAL A 93 7.04 -3.47 -1.73
CA VAL A 93 7.47 -4.22 -2.92
C VAL A 93 8.19 -5.50 -2.54
N PHE A 94 8.13 -6.52 -3.41
CA PHE A 94 9.06 -7.62 -3.33
C PHE A 94 10.39 -7.20 -3.96
N TYR A 95 11.49 -7.31 -3.21
CA TYR A 95 12.81 -7.08 -3.78
C TYR A 95 13.22 -8.27 -4.65
N ARG A 96 13.45 -8.01 -5.92
CA ARG A 96 13.84 -9.01 -6.92
C ARG A 96 15.02 -8.54 -7.78
N GLY A 97 15.74 -7.54 -7.28
CA GLY A 97 16.96 -7.01 -7.86
C GLY A 97 18.16 -7.90 -7.59
N CYS A 98 19.32 -7.43 -8.01
CA CYS A 98 20.57 -8.17 -7.93
C CYS A 98 21.64 -7.44 -7.11
N GLU A 99 21.58 -6.12 -6.94
CA GLU A 99 22.60 -5.36 -6.20
C GLU A 99 22.63 -5.69 -4.70
N ASN A 100 21.48 -6.03 -4.11
CA ASN A 100 21.30 -6.31 -2.70
C ASN A 100 20.79 -7.74 -2.44
N PRO A 101 21.68 -8.75 -2.45
CA PRO A 101 21.29 -10.15 -2.25
C PRO A 101 20.71 -10.43 -0.87
N ALA A 102 20.93 -9.54 0.12
CA ALA A 102 20.35 -9.71 1.45
C ALA A 102 18.84 -9.49 1.45
N LEU A 103 18.29 -8.77 0.47
CA LEU A 103 16.86 -8.52 0.35
C LEU A 103 16.15 -9.46 -0.63
N GLU A 104 16.86 -10.39 -1.29
CA GLU A 104 16.26 -11.25 -2.32
C GLU A 104 14.98 -11.96 -1.83
N GLY A 105 13.88 -11.69 -2.53
CA GLY A 105 12.57 -12.27 -2.29
C GLY A 105 11.83 -11.77 -1.05
N GLN A 106 12.39 -10.81 -0.33
CA GLN A 106 11.72 -10.20 0.82
C GLN A 106 10.71 -9.16 0.35
N TYR A 107 9.57 -9.06 1.04
CA TYR A 107 8.63 -7.98 0.87
C TYR A 107 9.04 -6.80 1.77
N ILE A 108 9.53 -5.73 1.16
CA ILE A 108 9.99 -4.51 1.84
C ILE A 108 8.86 -3.50 1.85
N TYR A 109 8.46 -3.07 3.04
CA TYR A 109 7.37 -2.13 3.23
C TYR A 109 7.72 -1.09 4.30
N GLY A 110 6.93 -0.04 4.38
CA GLY A 110 7.15 1.04 5.33
C GLY A 110 5.86 1.55 5.96
N ASP A 111 6.06 2.40 6.96
CA ASP A 111 5.00 3.14 7.64
C ASP A 111 5.15 4.64 7.37
N TYR A 112 4.08 5.26 6.89
CA TYR A 112 4.03 6.65 6.49
C TYR A 112 4.41 7.59 7.63
N SER A 113 3.86 7.40 8.83
CA SER A 113 4.00 8.37 9.93
C SER A 113 5.30 8.22 10.70
N THR A 114 5.83 7.00 10.84
CA THR A 114 6.99 6.71 11.69
C THR A 114 8.30 6.58 10.91
N SER A 115 8.26 6.64 9.58
CA SER A 115 9.41 6.45 8.70
C SER A 115 10.11 5.09 8.86
N ARG A 116 9.45 4.12 9.52
CA ARG A 116 9.99 2.79 9.76
C ARG A 116 9.90 1.95 8.50
N LEU A 117 10.92 1.12 8.31
CA LEU A 117 11.00 0.13 7.26
C LEU A 117 10.98 -1.26 7.87
N PHE A 118 10.37 -2.19 7.15
CA PHE A 118 10.15 -3.55 7.56
C PHE A 118 10.38 -4.50 6.40
N SER A 119 10.63 -5.76 6.74
CA SER A 119 10.77 -6.86 5.80
C SER A 119 9.90 -8.03 6.24
N LEU A 120 9.16 -8.56 5.29
CA LEU A 120 8.36 -9.77 5.44
C LEU A 120 8.98 -10.89 4.61
N THR A 121 9.20 -12.02 5.26
CA THR A 121 9.73 -13.25 4.65
C THR A 121 8.80 -14.40 4.94
N GLU A 122 8.67 -15.32 3.99
CA GLU A 122 7.86 -16.52 4.15
C GLU A 122 8.75 -17.76 4.10
N SER A 123 8.57 -18.66 5.06
CA SER A 123 9.16 -19.99 5.05
C SER A 123 8.08 -21.02 5.40
N GLU A 124 7.86 -21.99 4.51
CA GLU A 124 6.86 -23.06 4.71
C GLU A 124 5.44 -22.53 5.05
N GLY A 125 5.06 -21.41 4.45
CA GLY A 125 3.76 -20.75 4.68
C GLY A 125 3.69 -19.87 5.93
N VAL A 126 4.78 -19.77 6.70
CA VAL A 126 4.86 -18.92 7.89
C VAL A 126 5.54 -17.60 7.53
N TRP A 127 4.83 -16.49 7.78
CA TRP A 127 5.33 -15.15 7.54
C TRP A 127 6.03 -14.59 8.79
N THR A 128 7.25 -14.09 8.60
CA THR A 128 8.07 -13.47 9.63
C THR A 128 8.35 -12.02 9.27
N ASN A 129 7.96 -11.10 10.15
CA ASN A 129 8.29 -9.68 10.04
C ASN A 129 9.60 -9.35 10.79
N LYS A 130 10.39 -8.44 10.24
CA LYS A 130 11.59 -7.87 10.88
C LYS A 130 11.73 -6.38 10.54
N ASP A 131 12.21 -5.59 11.49
CA ASP A 131 12.65 -4.23 11.23
C ASP A 131 13.82 -4.21 10.24
N VAL A 132 13.77 -3.28 9.29
CA VAL A 132 14.88 -2.96 8.39
C VAL A 132 15.50 -1.65 8.87
N HIS A 133 16.66 -1.76 9.50
CA HIS A 133 17.38 -0.60 10.02
C HIS A 133 18.30 0.00 8.95
N LEU A 134 18.22 1.32 8.80
CA LEU A 134 19.17 2.07 7.98
C LEU A 134 20.57 2.07 8.64
N CYS A 135 21.62 2.22 7.82
CA CYS A 135 22.99 2.21 8.35
C CYS A 135 23.29 3.41 9.27
N GLY A 136 24.16 3.21 10.26
CA GLY A 136 24.68 4.31 11.07
C GLY A 136 25.77 5.13 10.34
N PRO A 137 26.22 6.26 10.92
CA PRO A 137 27.22 7.14 10.31
C PRO A 137 28.56 6.47 9.95
N SER A 138 28.92 5.38 10.63
CA SER A 138 30.12 4.60 10.33
C SER A 138 30.03 3.83 9.01
N LEU A 139 28.83 3.45 8.58
CA LEU A 139 28.58 2.65 7.37
C LEU A 139 27.96 3.48 6.23
N CYS A 140 27.04 4.39 6.55
CA CYS A 140 26.42 5.31 5.61
C CYS A 140 27.40 6.47 5.29
N GLN A 141 28.40 6.19 4.45
CA GLN A 141 29.36 7.18 3.95
C GLN A 141 29.08 7.52 2.48
N GLY A 142 29.76 8.54 1.93
CA GLY A 142 29.73 8.81 0.48
C GLY A 142 28.36 9.23 -0.07
N GLY A 143 27.57 9.97 0.72
CA GLY A 143 26.24 10.45 0.31
C GLY A 143 25.08 9.51 0.67
N LEU A 144 25.36 8.40 1.36
CA LEU A 144 24.31 7.54 1.92
C LEU A 144 23.61 8.19 3.10
N VAL A 145 22.30 7.97 3.17
CA VAL A 145 21.44 8.50 4.23
C VAL A 145 21.06 7.36 5.18
N GLY A 146 21.48 7.50 6.43
CA GLY A 146 21.30 6.51 7.49
C GLY A 146 20.19 6.82 8.49
N SER A 147 19.57 7.99 8.35
CA SER A 147 18.49 8.44 9.22
C SER A 147 17.46 9.15 8.36
N LEU A 148 16.20 8.76 8.53
CA LEU A 148 15.07 9.31 7.81
C LEU A 148 14.03 9.78 8.83
N ASN A 149 13.55 11.01 8.66
CA ASN A 149 12.43 11.58 9.41
C ASN A 149 11.45 12.22 8.43
N ASP A 150 11.16 11.49 7.36
CA ASP A 150 10.30 11.88 6.27
C ASP A 150 9.12 10.90 6.20
N TYR A 151 7.99 11.36 5.70
CA TYR A 151 6.85 10.51 5.45
C TYR A 151 7.11 9.59 4.26
N ILE A 152 6.97 8.28 4.44
CA ILE A 152 7.14 7.30 3.34
C ILE A 152 5.86 7.26 2.51
N MET A 153 5.88 7.87 1.32
CA MET A 153 4.72 7.99 0.44
C MET A 153 4.42 6.68 -0.30
N SER A 154 5.47 6.05 -0.83
CA SER A 154 5.35 4.89 -1.72
C SER A 154 6.72 4.26 -1.96
N PHE A 155 6.74 3.16 -2.70
CA PHE A 155 7.94 2.53 -3.23
C PHE A 155 7.87 2.44 -4.77
N GLY A 156 9.03 2.31 -5.40
CA GLY A 156 9.19 2.07 -6.83
C GLY A 156 10.16 0.92 -7.08
N GLU A 157 10.11 0.36 -8.27
CA GLU A 157 11.04 -0.66 -8.77
C GLU A 157 11.53 -0.18 -10.14
N ASP A 158 12.82 -0.31 -10.44
CA ASP A 158 13.33 -0.10 -11.80
C ASP A 158 13.27 -1.39 -12.64
N GLU A 159 13.72 -1.32 -13.89
CA GLU A 159 13.78 -2.49 -14.78
C GLU A 159 14.74 -3.59 -14.31
N ASP A 160 15.67 -3.25 -13.42
CA ASP A 160 16.65 -4.16 -12.84
C ASP A 160 16.15 -4.81 -11.53
N GLY A 161 14.94 -4.48 -11.09
CA GLY A 161 14.35 -4.99 -9.85
C GLY A 161 14.88 -4.32 -8.58
N GLU A 162 15.68 -3.26 -8.73
CA GLU A 162 16.16 -2.46 -7.61
C GLU A 162 15.03 -1.55 -7.13
N ILE A 163 14.99 -1.34 -5.81
CA ILE A 163 13.86 -0.69 -5.18
C ILE A 163 14.21 0.72 -4.71
N TYR A 164 13.20 1.58 -4.83
CA TYR A 164 13.26 2.98 -4.51
C TYR A 164 12.17 3.31 -3.50
N MET A 165 12.43 4.28 -2.65
CA MET A 165 11.49 4.81 -1.68
C MET A 165 11.21 6.27 -2.02
N LEU A 166 9.93 6.61 -2.09
CA LEU A 166 9.45 7.97 -2.29
C LEU A 166 9.07 8.55 -0.94
N THR A 167 9.66 9.67 -0.57
CA THR A 167 9.42 10.34 0.72
C THR A 167 8.98 11.78 0.53
N SER A 168 8.41 12.36 1.59
CA SER A 168 8.12 13.79 1.68
C SER A 168 8.47 14.29 3.08
N LYS A 169 9.03 15.49 3.21
CA LYS A 169 9.29 16.10 4.54
C LYS A 169 8.02 16.61 5.19
N SER A 170 6.95 16.77 4.41
CA SER A 170 5.65 17.23 4.89
C SER A 170 4.52 16.33 4.39
N GLY A 171 3.50 16.13 5.22
CA GLY A 171 2.27 15.45 4.84
C GLY A 171 1.33 16.34 4.01
N SER A 172 1.85 17.36 3.33
CA SER A 172 1.07 18.33 2.58
C SER A 172 1.04 17.99 1.10
N SER A 173 -0.16 17.95 0.52
CA SER A 173 -0.34 17.77 -0.93
C SER A 173 0.05 18.99 -1.77
N THR A 174 0.41 20.12 -1.14
CA THR A 174 0.74 21.38 -1.83
C THR A 174 2.20 21.78 -1.71
N VAL A 175 3.00 21.03 -0.95
CA VAL A 175 4.43 21.29 -0.79
C VAL A 175 5.19 20.38 -1.73
N HIS A 176 6.23 20.91 -2.37
CA HIS A 176 7.06 20.22 -3.35
C HIS A 176 8.42 19.86 -2.74
N ASP A 177 8.41 19.06 -1.68
CA ASP A 177 9.58 18.61 -0.90
C ASP A 177 9.82 17.10 -1.01
N GLY A 178 9.18 16.46 -1.98
CA GLY A 178 9.33 15.03 -2.25
C GLY A 178 10.75 14.64 -2.67
N THR A 179 11.25 13.52 -2.15
CA THR A 179 12.57 12.97 -2.46
C THR A 179 12.46 11.49 -2.84
N ILE A 180 13.32 11.02 -3.73
CA ILE A 180 13.42 9.60 -4.11
C ILE A 180 14.78 9.08 -3.63
N PHE A 181 14.76 7.98 -2.88
CA PHE A 181 15.95 7.28 -2.41
C PHE A 181 16.03 5.89 -3.05
N LYS A 182 17.19 5.50 -3.57
CA LYS A 182 17.48 4.08 -3.89
C LYS A 182 17.86 3.36 -2.61
N ILE A 183 17.25 2.20 -2.33
CA ILE A 183 17.64 1.36 -1.20
C ILE A 183 18.84 0.53 -1.63
N VAL A 184 19.93 0.58 -0.86
CA VAL A 184 21.21 -0.03 -1.20
C VAL A 184 21.84 -0.71 0.00
N GLU A 185 22.55 -1.81 -0.23
CA GLU A 185 23.42 -2.42 0.78
C GLU A 185 24.73 -1.61 0.87
N PRO A 186 25.10 -1.07 2.05
CA PRO A 186 26.32 -0.28 2.19
C PRO A 186 27.62 -1.09 2.10
N ILE A 187 27.61 -2.39 2.44
CA ILE A 187 28.86 -3.18 2.58
C ILE A 187 29.13 -4.10 1.39
N ARG A 188 28.10 -4.79 0.89
CA ARG A 188 28.20 -5.82 -0.15
C ARG A 188 27.27 -5.53 -1.32
N ARG A 189 27.61 -4.51 -2.11
CA ARG A 189 26.95 -4.32 -3.41
C ARG A 189 27.50 -5.30 -4.41
N ASN A 190 26.62 -6.06 -5.06
CA ASN A 190 27.01 -6.76 -6.26
C ASN A 190 27.35 -5.75 -7.37
N ASP A 191 28.26 -6.12 -8.26
CA ASP A 191 28.59 -5.33 -9.44
C ASP A 191 27.34 -5.21 -10.33
N PRO A 192 26.79 -3.99 -10.54
CA PRO A 192 25.57 -3.80 -11.35
C PRO A 192 25.72 -4.38 -12.77
N SER A 193 26.94 -4.46 -13.32
CA SER A 193 27.17 -5.03 -14.65
C SER A 193 26.90 -6.54 -14.72
N LEU A 194 26.94 -7.25 -13.58
CA LEU A 194 26.62 -8.68 -13.50
C LEU A 194 25.10 -8.92 -13.46
N CYS A 195 24.31 -7.90 -13.11
CA CYS A 195 22.86 -8.00 -12.93
C CYS A 195 22.08 -8.08 -14.24
N SER A 196 22.62 -7.57 -15.34
CA SER A 196 22.00 -7.61 -16.68
C SER A 196 21.75 -9.04 -17.20
N SER A 197 22.60 -10.00 -16.81
CA SER A 197 22.47 -11.41 -17.22
C SER A 197 21.36 -12.17 -16.48
N TYR A 198 21.07 -11.80 -15.23
CA TYR A 198 20.09 -12.48 -14.37
C TYR A 198 18.65 -12.22 -14.83
N ILE A 199 18.38 -11.01 -15.34
CA ILE A 199 17.04 -10.53 -15.70
C ILE A 199 16.63 -10.95 -17.11
N SER A 200 17.60 -11.20 -18.02
CA SER A 200 17.33 -11.75 -19.35
C SER A 200 16.57 -13.08 -19.34
N SER A 201 16.58 -13.81 -18.21
CA SER A 201 15.83 -15.07 -18.04
C SER A 201 14.34 -14.86 -17.71
N ARG A 202 13.95 -13.66 -17.24
CA ARG A 202 12.56 -13.30 -17.00
C ARG A 202 11.94 -12.94 -18.35
N LYS A 203 11.16 -13.85 -18.93
CA LYS A 203 10.35 -13.58 -20.13
C LYS A 203 9.48 -12.35 -19.87
N ARG A 204 9.92 -11.20 -20.36
CA ARG A 204 9.09 -9.99 -20.45
C ARG A 204 7.87 -10.32 -21.29
N VAL A 205 6.69 -9.85 -20.89
CA VAL A 205 5.56 -9.78 -21.82
C VAL A 205 5.95 -8.72 -22.85
N PRO A 206 6.15 -9.08 -24.12
CA PRO A 206 6.46 -8.08 -25.13
C PRO A 206 5.26 -7.14 -25.23
N VAL A 207 5.46 -5.86 -24.91
CA VAL A 207 4.48 -4.83 -25.24
C VAL A 207 4.58 -4.61 -26.74
N SER A 208 3.54 -4.99 -27.46
CA SER A 208 3.60 -5.13 -28.92
C SER A 208 3.71 -3.78 -29.64
N SER A 209 3.26 -2.69 -29.02
CA SER A 209 3.40 -1.33 -29.55
C SER A 209 3.15 -0.27 -28.46
N LYS A 210 3.65 0.96 -28.68
CA LYS A 210 3.31 2.14 -27.84
C LYS A 210 1.80 2.44 -27.83
N ASP A 211 1.07 1.99 -28.84
CA ASP A 211 -0.37 2.24 -28.99
C ASP A 211 -1.22 1.36 -28.07
N ASP A 212 -0.66 0.28 -27.50
CA ASP A 212 -1.33 -0.59 -26.54
C ASP A 212 -1.36 -0.01 -25.10
N ILE A 213 -0.50 0.97 -24.81
CA ILE A 213 -0.35 1.57 -23.47
C ILE A 213 -1.34 2.73 -23.25
N PHE A 214 -1.76 3.39 -24.33
CA PHE A 214 -2.71 4.47 -24.27
C PHE A 214 -4.08 3.96 -24.71
N ILE A 215 -5.12 4.21 -23.90
CA ILE A 215 -6.49 4.23 -24.41
C ILE A 215 -6.57 5.42 -25.38
N THR A 216 -6.15 5.20 -26.63
CA THR A 216 -6.23 6.18 -27.71
C THR A 216 -7.66 6.34 -28.21
N ASP A 217 -8.52 5.37 -27.90
CA ASP A 217 -9.93 5.40 -28.24
C ASP A 217 -10.78 6.07 -27.15
N LYS A 218 -10.87 7.40 -27.22
CA LYS A 218 -11.78 8.20 -26.38
C LYS A 218 -13.26 7.81 -26.53
N SER A 219 -13.63 7.03 -27.56
CA SER A 219 -15.02 6.60 -27.77
C SER A 219 -15.46 5.46 -26.82
N LYS A 220 -14.50 4.76 -26.19
CA LYS A 220 -14.78 3.72 -25.18
C LYS A 220 -14.84 4.23 -23.74
N ILE A 221 -14.46 5.49 -23.51
CA ILE A 221 -14.65 6.16 -22.23
C ILE A 221 -16.13 6.55 -22.13
N LYS A 222 -16.96 5.67 -21.57
CA LYS A 222 -18.28 6.11 -21.09
C LYS A 222 -18.04 7.20 -20.05
N ALA A 223 -18.53 8.41 -20.34
CA ALA A 223 -18.42 9.54 -19.43
C ALA A 223 -18.80 9.11 -18.01
N PRO A 224 -18.03 9.51 -16.98
CA PRO A 224 -18.44 9.27 -15.60
C PRO A 224 -19.83 9.87 -15.41
N PHE A 225 -20.69 9.10 -14.74
CA PHE A 225 -22.06 9.41 -14.39
C PHE A 225 -22.31 10.92 -14.30
N SER A 226 -23.23 11.42 -15.14
CA SER A 226 -23.79 12.76 -14.99
C SER A 226 -24.21 12.94 -13.51
N PRO A 227 -23.85 14.06 -12.86
CA PRO A 227 -24.34 14.35 -11.53
C PRO A 227 -25.87 14.35 -11.59
N ARG A 228 -26.52 13.45 -10.83
CA ARG A 228 -27.95 13.57 -10.58
C ARG A 228 -28.18 14.98 -10.04
N LYS A 229 -28.94 15.80 -10.76
CA LYS A 229 -29.41 17.11 -10.27
C LYS A 229 -30.02 16.88 -8.88
N LYS A 230 -29.36 17.37 -7.84
CA LYS A 230 -29.98 17.50 -6.51
C LYS A 230 -31.22 18.38 -6.72
N LYS A 231 -32.41 17.78 -6.69
CA LYS A 231 -33.64 18.54 -6.49
C LYS A 231 -33.49 19.23 -5.14
N SER A 232 -33.27 20.54 -5.14
CA SER A 232 -33.35 21.36 -3.95
C SER A 232 -34.78 21.24 -3.40
N ARG A 233 -34.96 20.44 -2.36
CA ARG A 233 -36.12 20.59 -1.49
C ARG A 233 -35.86 21.83 -0.67
N ALA A 234 -36.52 22.93 -1.03
CA ALA A 234 -36.58 24.13 -0.22
C ALA A 234 -37.16 23.75 1.16
N VAL A 235 -36.33 23.81 2.20
CA VAL A 235 -36.79 23.82 3.58
C VAL A 235 -37.41 25.20 3.79
N LYS A 236 -38.73 25.29 3.83
CA LYS A 236 -39.42 26.50 4.28
C LYS A 236 -39.07 26.71 5.76
N ALA A 237 -38.23 27.71 6.02
CA ALA A 237 -38.09 28.27 7.36
C ALA A 237 -39.46 28.78 7.81
N LYS A 238 -40.04 28.16 8.85
CA LYS A 238 -41.15 28.75 9.58
C LYS A 238 -40.55 29.79 10.52
N THR A 239 -40.68 31.06 10.14
CA THR A 239 -40.51 32.20 11.03
C THR A 239 -41.54 32.09 12.15
N VAL A 240 -41.11 31.82 13.37
CA VAL A 240 -41.94 31.99 14.56
C VAL A 240 -41.84 33.47 14.94
N HIS A 241 -42.87 34.23 14.60
CA HIS A 241 -43.14 35.50 15.27
C HIS A 241 -43.75 35.17 16.62
N ASN A 242 -43.07 35.56 17.70
CA ASN A 242 -43.73 35.79 18.97
C ASN A 242 -43.61 37.29 19.27
N SER A 243 -44.71 37.99 19.04
CA SER A 243 -44.96 39.35 19.49
C SER A 243 -45.11 39.35 21.02
N GLU A 244 -44.42 40.27 21.66
CA GLU A 244 -44.65 40.65 23.05
C GLU A 244 -46.10 41.17 23.24
N THR A 245 -46.73 40.75 24.33
CA THR A 245 -47.80 41.53 24.99
C THR A 245 -47.47 41.62 26.47
N LYS A 246 -47.20 42.85 26.91
CA LYS A 246 -47.16 43.30 28.31
C LYS A 246 -48.59 43.52 28.85
N THR A 247 -48.65 43.69 30.18
CA THR A 247 -49.75 44.15 31.07
C THR A 247 -50.79 43.09 31.45
N VAL A 248 -51.14 42.88 32.73
CA VAL A 248 -51.01 43.67 33.98
C VAL A 248 -50.38 42.82 35.08
#